data_AF-A0A966Z5L9-F1
#
_entry.id   AF-A0A966Z5L9-F1
#
_cell.length_a   1.000
_cell.length_b   1.000
_cell.length_c   1.000
_cell.angle_alpha   90.00
_cell.angle_beta   90.00
_cell.angle_gamma   90.00
#
_symmetry.space_group_name_H-M   'P 1'
#
loop_
_entity.id
_entity.type
_entity.pdbx_description
1 polymer ?
#
loop_
_entity_poly.entity_id
_entity_poly.type
_entity_poly.pdbx_seq_one_letter_code
_entity_poly.pdbx_strand_id
1 'polypeptide(L)'
;MEFEPTKLDQDLKRALRREVPSADFAARVLAQAAALEKKVLAERTMIVLPVWRKPAAWAIAAGITLAAIIPAGVSEYRKSEERKAMQAGRQLALALNITRVQLQKTRERLQKASKQHAL
;
A
#
# COMPACT_ATOMS: atom_id res chain seq x y z
N MET A 1 -15.22 -23.83 -22.05
CA MET A 1 -14.94 -23.49 -20.64
C MET A 1 -15.45 -22.09 -20.42
N GLU A 2 -16.70 -21.98 -19.98
CA GLU A 2 -17.29 -20.70 -19.57
C GLU A 2 -16.76 -20.34 -18.18
N PHE A 3 -16.16 -19.16 -18.05
CA PHE A 3 -15.71 -18.64 -16.76
C PHE A 3 -16.94 -18.05 -16.05
N GLU A 4 -17.47 -18.80 -15.09
CA GLU A 4 -18.48 -18.29 -14.15
C GLU A 4 -17.91 -17.05 -13.43
N PRO A 5 -18.49 -15.85 -13.63
CA PRO A 5 -18.03 -14.66 -12.95
C PRO A 5 -18.29 -14.82 -11.46
N THR A 6 -17.20 -14.94 -10.67
CA THR A 6 -17.30 -15.09 -9.23
C THR A 6 -18.11 -13.94 -8.62
N LYS A 7 -18.88 -14.19 -7.56
CA LYS A 7 -19.69 -13.17 -6.86
C LYS A 7 -18.87 -11.92 -6.49
N LEU A 8 -17.58 -12.12 -6.18
CA LEU A 8 -16.63 -11.04 -5.90
C LEU A 8 -16.43 -10.10 -7.11
N ASP A 9 -16.35 -10.63 -8.33
CA ASP A 9 -16.18 -9.82 -9.55
C ASP A 9 -17.42 -8.97 -9.83
N GLN A 10 -18.61 -9.48 -9.49
CA GLN A 10 -19.86 -8.72 -9.60
C GLN A 10 -19.95 -7.60 -8.54
N ASP A 11 -19.57 -7.89 -7.31
CA ASP A 11 -19.54 -6.89 -6.23
C ASP A 11 -18.49 -5.81 -6.49
N LEU A 12 -17.32 -6.16 -7.03
CA LEU A 12 -16.30 -5.19 -7.45
C LEU A 12 -16.83 -4.30 -8.58
N LYS A 13 -17.43 -4.88 -9.61
CA LYS A 13 -18.02 -4.11 -10.72
C LYS A 13 -19.13 -3.18 -10.25
N ARG A 14 -19.87 -3.57 -9.22
CA ARG A 14 -20.91 -2.74 -8.60
C ARG A 14 -20.30 -1.59 -7.78
N ALA A 15 -19.25 -1.84 -7.01
CA ALA A 15 -18.57 -0.82 -6.21
C ALA A 15 -17.74 0.16 -7.06
N LEU A 16 -17.15 -0.31 -8.16
CA LEU A 16 -16.37 0.53 -9.09
C LEU A 16 -17.23 1.27 -10.12
N ARG A 17 -18.54 1.02 -10.14
CA ARG A 17 -19.45 1.77 -11.02
C ARG A 17 -19.43 3.22 -10.58
N ARG A 18 -18.88 4.08 -11.43
CA ARG A 18 -18.92 5.54 -11.24
C ARG A 18 -20.37 5.99 -11.43
N GLU A 19 -21.05 6.24 -10.32
CA GLU A 19 -22.29 7.00 -10.32
C GLU A 19 -21.97 8.47 -10.55
N VAL A 20 -22.70 9.09 -11.48
CA VAL A 20 -22.57 10.53 -11.74
C VAL A 20 -23.14 11.24 -10.51
N PRO A 21 -22.33 12.02 -9.78
CA PRO A 21 -22.82 12.73 -8.61
C PRO A 21 -23.90 13.73 -9.04
N SER A 22 -24.88 13.97 -8.15
CA SER A 22 -25.93 14.96 -8.41
C SER A 22 -25.34 16.35 -8.62
N ALA A 23 -26.02 17.21 -9.39
CA ALA A 23 -25.53 18.56 -9.71
C ALA A 23 -25.18 19.39 -8.46
N ASP A 24 -25.92 19.17 -7.36
CA ASP A 24 -25.71 19.86 -6.08
C ASP A 24 -24.64 19.21 -5.18
N PHE A 25 -24.12 18.03 -5.54
CA PHE A 25 -23.14 17.31 -4.74
C PHE A 25 -21.86 18.13 -4.54
N ALA A 26 -21.33 18.70 -5.64
CA ALA A 26 -20.12 19.52 -5.58
C ALA A 26 -20.32 20.75 -4.69
N ALA A 27 -21.47 21.42 -4.80
CA ALA A 27 -21.81 22.57 -3.96
C ALA A 27 -21.89 22.19 -2.48
N ARG A 28 -22.51 21.06 -2.14
CA ARG A 28 -22.62 20.56 -0.75
C ARG A 28 -21.27 20.16 -0.17
N VAL A 29 -20.43 19.49 -0.95
CA VAL A 29 -19.07 19.10 -0.53
C VAL A 29 -18.20 20.32 -0.29
N LEU A 30 -18.22 21.31 -1.20
CA LEU A 30 -17.47 22.54 -1.05
C LEU A 30 -17.97 23.39 0.15
N ALA A 31 -19.28 23.46 0.36
CA ALA A 31 -19.85 24.14 1.53
C ALA A 31 -19.43 23.45 2.84
N GLN A 32 -19.39 22.12 2.86
CA GLN A 32 -18.98 21.36 4.04
C GLN A 32 -17.46 21.46 4.29
N ALA A 33 -16.65 21.46 3.23
CA ALA A 33 -15.21 21.67 3.33
C ALA A 33 -14.88 23.07 3.86
N ALA A 34 -15.54 24.11 3.35
CA ALA A 34 -15.37 25.48 3.82
C ALA A 34 -15.84 25.67 5.27
N ALA A 35 -16.90 24.96 5.70
CA ALA A 35 -17.34 24.97 7.09
C ALA A 35 -16.34 24.30 8.04
N LEU A 36 -15.67 23.23 7.58
CA LEU A 36 -14.62 22.55 8.34
C LEU A 36 -13.36 23.41 8.47
N GLU A 37 -12.93 24.09 7.40
CA GLU A 37 -11.80 25.03 7.48
C GLU A 37 -12.05 26.17 8.47
N LYS A 38 -13.26 26.75 8.46
CA LYS A 38 -13.62 27.82 9.42
C LYS A 38 -13.64 27.33 10.86
N LYS A 39 -14.09 26.10 11.12
CA LYS A 39 -14.01 25.49 12.45
C LYS A 39 -12.56 25.25 12.89
N VAL A 40 -11.72 24.73 12.00
CA VAL A 40 -10.30 24.51 12.28
C VAL A 40 -9.56 25.83 12.53
N LEU A 41 -9.85 26.89 11.76
CA LEU A 41 -9.27 28.21 12.02
C LEU A 41 -9.77 28.81 13.33
N ALA A 42 -11.07 28.70 13.64
CA ALA A 42 -11.64 29.20 14.88
C ALA A 42 -11.07 28.49 16.12
N GLU A 43 -10.90 27.16 16.06
CA GLU A 43 -10.26 26.35 17.10
C GLU A 43 -8.76 26.68 17.25
N ARG A 44 -8.07 26.98 16.14
CA ARG A 44 -6.66 27.38 16.13
C ARG A 44 -6.43 28.76 16.75
N THR A 45 -7.40 29.67 16.66
CA THR A 45 -7.35 31.00 17.32
C THR A 45 -7.77 30.97 18.79
N MET A 46 -8.47 29.93 19.26
CA MET A 46 -8.94 29.82 20.64
C MET A 46 -7.93 29.11 21.56
N ILE A 47 -6.63 29.16 21.24
CA ILE A 47 -5.55 28.67 22.12
C ILE A 47 -5.12 29.82 23.04
N VAL A 48 -6.04 30.27 23.89
CA VAL A 48 -5.68 30.97 25.13
C VAL A 48 -6.20 30.08 26.26
N LEU A 49 -5.45 29.02 26.54
CA LEU A 49 -5.81 28.08 27.61
C LEU A 49 -5.72 28.81 28.96
N PRO A 50 -6.79 28.83 29.78
CA PRO A 50 -6.71 29.38 31.12
C PRO A 50 -5.72 28.56 31.96
N VAL A 51 -4.85 29.27 32.68
CA VAL A 51 -3.70 28.80 33.48
C VAL A 51 -4.00 27.66 34.47
N TRP A 52 -5.29 27.35 34.70
CA TRP A 52 -5.77 26.29 35.59
C TRP A 52 -5.81 24.88 34.98
N ARG A 53 -5.60 24.71 33.66
CA ARG A 53 -5.61 23.39 32.97
C ARG A 53 -4.24 22.72 32.80
N LYS A 54 -3.23 23.15 33.56
CA LYS A 54 -1.84 22.68 33.44
C LYS A 54 -1.68 21.15 33.39
N PRO A 55 -2.24 20.32 34.29
CA PRO A 55 -1.98 18.88 34.26
C PRO A 55 -2.58 18.17 33.02
N ALA A 56 -3.75 18.63 32.54
CA ALA A 56 -4.37 18.06 31.35
C ALA A 56 -3.59 18.42 30.07
N ALA A 57 -3.02 19.62 30.00
CA ALA A 57 -2.19 20.03 28.88
C ALA A 57 -0.91 19.19 28.77
N TRP A 58 -0.29 18.83 29.90
CA TRP A 58 0.87 17.91 29.93
C TRP A 58 0.50 16.51 29.44
N ALA A 59 -0.67 15.99 29.81
CA ALA A 59 -1.14 14.68 29.34
C ALA A 59 -1.41 14.67 27.83
N ILE A 60 -2.02 15.73 27.29
CA ILE A 60 -2.25 15.88 25.85
C ILE A 60 -0.92 16.00 25.09
N ALA A 61 0.03 16.80 25.61
CA ALA A 61 1.36 16.93 25.02
C ALA A 61 2.12 15.58 25.00
N ALA A 62 2.05 14.81 26.09
CA ALA A 62 2.62 13.47 26.15
C ALA A 62 1.96 12.51 25.15
N GLY A 63 0.63 12.56 25.03
CA GLY A 63 -0.12 11.75 24.05
C GLY A 63 0.24 12.06 22.60
N ILE A 64 0.36 13.35 22.24
CA ILE A 64 0.77 13.77 20.89
C ILE A 64 2.22 13.35 20.61
N THR A 65 3.10 13.45 21.60
CA THR A 65 4.52 13.05 21.46
C THR A 65 4.64 11.54 21.23
N LEU A 66 3.92 10.73 21.99
CA LEU A 66 3.86 9.27 21.79
C LEU A 66 3.26 8.92 20.42
N ALA A 67 2.17 9.56 20.02
CA ALA A 67 1.54 9.33 18.72
C ALA A 67 2.41 9.73 17.52
N ALA A 68 3.35 10.67 17.69
CA ALA A 68 4.30 11.05 16.65
C ALA A 68 5.50 10.08 16.53
N ILE A 69 5.91 9.45 17.64
CA ILE A 69 7.07 8.54 17.67
C ILE A 69 6.70 7.13 17.17
N ILE A 70 5.50 6.64 17.49
CA ILE A 70 5.09 5.28 17.16
C ILE A 70 5.07 4.99 15.64
N PRO A 71 4.52 5.86 14.76
CA PRO A 71 4.50 5.61 13.32
C PRO A 71 5.90 5.64 12.68
N ALA A 72 6.81 6.47 13.21
CA ALA A 72 8.17 6.60 12.68
C ALA A 72 8.95 5.29 12.83
N GLY A 73 8.85 4.62 13.99
CA GLY A 73 9.50 3.33 14.22
C GLY A 73 8.96 2.19 13.36
N VAL A 74 7.64 2.16 13.11
CA VAL A 74 6.99 1.11 12.29
C VAL A 74 7.31 1.27 10.80
N SER A 75 7.43 2.51 10.31
CA SER A 75 7.82 2.79 8.92
C SER A 75 9.25 2.32 8.62
N GLU A 76 10.18 2.51 9.56
CA GLU A 76 11.57 2.03 9.42
C GLU A 76 11.63 0.50 9.35
N TYR A 77 10.83 -0.18 10.17
CA TYR A 77 10.77 -1.64 10.21
C TYR A 77 10.28 -2.24 8.89
N ARG A 78 9.20 -1.68 8.33
CA ARG A 78 8.65 -2.11 7.02
C ARG A 78 9.66 -1.92 5.89
N LYS A 79 10.39 -0.79 5.88
CA LYS A 79 11.47 -0.56 4.91
C LYS A 79 12.60 -1.58 5.05
N SER A 80 12.89 -2.05 6.26
CA SER A 80 13.92 -3.08 6.49
C SER A 80 13.47 -4.46 5.99
N GLU A 81 12.20 -4.82 6.19
CA GLU A 81 11.64 -6.08 5.69
C GLU A 81 11.58 -6.11 4.16
N GLU A 82 11.17 -5.01 3.53
CA GLU A 82 11.17 -4.90 2.06
C GLU A 82 12.57 -5.10 1.48
N ARG A 83 13.61 -4.55 2.13
CA ARG A 83 15.00 -4.76 1.68
C ARG A 83 15.43 -6.22 1.78
N LYS A 84 15.03 -6.93 2.85
CA LYS A 84 15.31 -8.37 3.01
C LYS A 84 14.56 -9.20 1.95
N ALA A 85 13.30 -8.88 1.69
CA ALA A 85 12.51 -9.55 0.66
C ALA A 85 13.11 -9.35 -0.74
N MET A 86 13.59 -8.14 -1.06
CA MET A 86 14.28 -7.86 -2.33
C MET A 86 15.58 -8.65 -2.48
N GLN A 87 16.37 -8.81 -1.41
CA GLN A 87 17.60 -9.59 -1.46
C GLN A 87 17.35 -11.08 -1.70
N ALA A 88 16.37 -11.66 -1.00
CA ALA A 88 15.96 -13.05 -1.21
C ALA A 88 15.43 -13.28 -2.64
N GLY A 89 14.63 -12.33 -3.16
CA GLY A 89 14.13 -12.39 -4.54
C GLY A 89 15.25 -12.37 -5.59
N ARG A 90 16.31 -11.57 -5.38
CA ARG A 90 17.46 -11.52 -6.30
C ARG A 90 18.24 -12.84 -6.32
N GLN A 91 18.47 -13.45 -5.16
CA GLN A 91 19.17 -14.74 -5.09
C GLN A 91 18.37 -15.86 -5.75
N LEU A 92 17.05 -15.89 -5.54
CA LEU A 92 16.17 -16.85 -6.21
C LEU A 92 16.17 -16.65 -7.73
N ALA A 93 16.10 -15.40 -8.19
CA ALA A 93 16.16 -15.07 -9.62
C ALA A 93 17.47 -15.53 -10.26
N LEU A 94 18.60 -15.37 -9.58
CA LEU A 94 19.90 -15.87 -10.04
C LEU A 94 19.93 -17.40 -10.12
N ALA A 95 19.46 -18.09 -9.08
CA ALA A 95 19.39 -19.55 -9.06
C ALA A 95 18.53 -20.08 -10.22
N LEU A 96 17.35 -19.48 -10.43
CA LEU A 96 16.46 -19.83 -11.55
C LEU A 96 17.12 -19.61 -12.91
N ASN A 97 17.88 -18.52 -13.06
CA ASN A 97 18.57 -18.23 -14.32
C ASN A 97 19.68 -19.26 -14.60
N ILE A 98 20.45 -19.66 -13.59
CA ILE A 98 21.46 -20.71 -13.70
C ILE A 98 20.80 -22.04 -14.09
N THR A 99 19.73 -22.43 -13.40
CA THR A 99 19.01 -23.68 -13.70
C THR A 99 18.44 -23.65 -15.12
N ARG A 100 17.91 -22.51 -15.58
CA ARG A 100 17.43 -22.35 -16.95
C ARG A 100 18.53 -22.59 -17.99
N VAL A 101 19.72 -22.01 -17.77
CA VAL A 101 20.88 -22.20 -18.66
C VAL A 101 21.33 -23.66 -18.68
N GLN A 102 21.36 -24.33 -17.52
CA GLN A 102 21.71 -25.75 -17.44
C GLN A 102 20.69 -26.63 -18.15
N LEU A 103 19.39 -26.35 -18.00
CA LEU A 103 18.31 -27.07 -18.67
C LEU A 103 18.39 -26.93 -20.20
N GLN A 104 18.73 -25.74 -20.70
CA GLN A 104 18.96 -25.53 -22.14
C GLN A 104 20.15 -26.35 -22.63
N LYS A 105 21.27 -26.37 -21.90
CA LYS A 105 22.45 -27.16 -22.26
C LYS A 105 22.17 -28.67 -22.29
N THR A 106 21.43 -29.21 -21.32
CA THR A 106 21.04 -30.63 -21.34
C THR A 106 20.08 -30.94 -22.48
N ARG A 107 19.12 -30.05 -22.78
CA ARG A 107 18.22 -30.20 -23.93
C ARG A 107 18.98 -30.23 -25.25
N GLU A 108 19.95 -29.34 -25.44
CA GLU A 108 20.80 -29.30 -26.64
C GLU A 108 21.64 -30.58 -26.78
N ARG A 109 22.19 -31.10 -25.67
CA ARG A 109 22.95 -32.36 -25.67
C ARG A 109 22.07 -33.55 -26.04
N LEU A 110 20.86 -33.62 -25.49
CA LEU A 110 19.91 -34.68 -25.83
C LEU A 110 19.50 -34.62 -27.31
N GLN A 111 19.26 -33.42 -27.85
CA GLN A 111 18.95 -33.26 -29.27
C GLN A 111 20.11 -33.62 -30.19
N LYS A 112 21.37 -33.38 -29.78
CA LYS A 112 22.55 -33.80 -30.54
C LYS A 112 22.72 -35.32 -30.49
N ALA A 113 22.58 -35.94 -29.32
CA ALA A 113 22.66 -37.40 -29.16
C ALA A 113 21.54 -38.13 -29.92
N SER A 114 20.32 -37.61 -29.89
CA SER A 114 19.19 -38.21 -30.63
C SER A 114 19.38 -38.14 -32.15
N LYS A 115 20.05 -37.09 -32.65
CA LYS A 115 20.38 -36.96 -34.08
C LYS A 115 21.54 -37.87 -34.50
N GLN A 116 22.46 -38.19 -33.60
CA GLN A 116 23.57 -39.12 -33.88
C GLN A 116 23.15 -40.59 -33.87
N HIS A 117 22.15 -40.97 -33.07
CA HIS A 117 21.60 -42.33 -33.04
C HIS A 117 20.51 -42.60 -34.09
N ALA A 118 20.10 -41.60 -34.87
CA ALA A 118 19.10 -41.73 -35.94
C ALA A 118 19.73 -41.85 -37.34
N LEU A 119 21.07 -41.95 -37.42
CA LEU A 119 21.86 -42.30 -38.60
C LEU A 119 22.44 -43.71 -38.40
#